data_AF-A0A257H5I8-F1
#
_entry.id   AF-A0A257H5I8-F1
#
_cell.length_a   1.000
_cell.length_b   1.000
_cell.length_c   1.000
_cell.angle_alpha   90.00
_cell.angle_beta   90.00
_cell.angle_gamma   90.00
#
_symmetry.space_group_name_H-M   'P 1'
#
loop_
_entity.id
_entity.type
_entity.pdbx_description
1 polymer ?
#
loop_
_entity_poly.entity_id
_entity_poly.type
_entity_poly.pdbx_seq_one_letter_code
_entity_poly.pdbx_strand_id
1 'polypeptide(L)'
;MRHMVTYRALVFCLLSFAAPIGAESLLPKRDFTIEVRQIEEGREAGESYRAGTHSQTQWVTQSLNVRNGEKGSLKGQRSLPMQWVQSVQSQSTGIAGPSAAASSTSAATTQTLQWFDVGQNLVVSPKWPGGRKDLALEIELERFDMVDSTHADLPGQSRRRVSTTVTLPLNQWVTIAATGKSAAPAGSYSSESSTEARRLLQVRVLAP
;
A
#
# COMPACT_ATOMS: atom_id res chain seq x y z
N MET A 1 -53.26 82.41 -6.62
CA MET A 1 -53.10 80.96 -6.35
C MET A 1 -51.60 80.70 -6.20
N ARG A 2 -50.99 80.85 -5.02
CA ARG A 2 -50.88 79.91 -3.86
C ARG A 2 -49.87 78.76 -4.08
N HIS A 3 -48.75 78.85 -3.32
CA HIS A 3 -47.74 77.87 -2.86
C HIS A 3 -46.74 77.30 -3.91
N MET A 4 -45.41 77.49 -3.84
CA MET A 4 -44.35 77.23 -2.82
C MET A 4 -44.10 75.74 -2.46
N VAL A 5 -42.90 75.26 -2.85
CA VAL A 5 -41.84 74.67 -1.98
C VAL A 5 -41.83 73.16 -1.65
N THR A 6 -40.78 72.47 -2.17
CA THR A 6 -39.89 71.38 -1.63
C THR A 6 -40.42 70.07 -0.99
N TYR A 7 -39.78 68.92 -1.28
CA TYR A 7 -38.81 68.17 -0.41
C TYR A 7 -38.62 66.67 -0.78
N ARG A 8 -37.34 66.24 -0.85
CA ARG A 8 -36.67 64.98 -0.37
C ARG A 8 -37.27 63.56 -0.52
N ALA A 9 -36.43 62.62 -1.02
CA ALA A 9 -36.01 61.31 -0.43
C ALA A 9 -35.27 60.52 -1.54
N LEU A 10 -33.98 60.12 -1.56
CA LEU A 10 -33.06 59.37 -0.67
C LEU A 10 -33.55 57.96 -0.29
N VAL A 11 -32.68 56.95 -0.57
CA VAL A 11 -32.53 55.58 0.00
C VAL A 11 -32.64 54.47 -1.09
N PHE A 12 -31.53 53.90 -1.58
CA PHE A 12 -30.74 52.74 -1.07
C PHE A 12 -31.31 51.37 -1.50
N CYS A 13 -30.57 50.63 -2.35
CA CYS A 13 -30.57 49.17 -2.29
C CYS A 13 -29.28 48.63 -2.91
N LEU A 14 -28.29 48.36 -2.05
CA LEU A 14 -27.09 47.58 -2.32
C LEU A 14 -27.50 46.17 -2.78
N LEU A 15 -27.08 45.80 -3.99
CA LEU A 15 -27.11 44.41 -4.46
C LEU A 15 -26.06 43.61 -3.68
N SER A 16 -26.54 42.85 -2.69
CA SER A 16 -25.76 41.85 -1.96
C SER A 16 -25.32 40.74 -2.90
N PHE A 17 -24.03 40.75 -3.28
CA PHE A 17 -23.37 39.59 -3.84
C PHE A 17 -23.06 38.61 -2.70
N ALA A 18 -24.05 37.78 -2.34
CA ALA A 18 -23.84 36.65 -1.44
C ALA A 18 -23.17 35.53 -2.25
N ALA A 19 -21.83 35.49 -2.24
CA ALA A 19 -21.11 34.31 -2.67
C ALA A 19 -21.38 33.18 -1.66
N PRO A 20 -21.70 31.94 -2.09
CA PRO A 20 -21.77 30.82 -1.19
C PRO A 20 -20.36 30.50 -0.70
N ILE A 21 -20.07 30.88 0.55
CA ILE A 21 -18.91 30.38 1.27
C ILE A 21 -19.10 28.86 1.35
N GLY A 22 -18.27 28.11 0.62
CA GLY A 22 -18.24 26.67 0.70
C GLY A 22 -18.07 26.27 2.16
N ALA A 23 -19.11 25.66 2.73
CA ALA A 23 -19.03 25.06 4.05
C ALA A 23 -18.10 23.84 3.92
N GLU A 24 -16.81 24.04 4.18
CA GLU A 24 -15.94 22.95 4.58
C GLU A 24 -16.60 22.33 5.82
N SER A 25 -17.21 21.17 5.63
CA SER A 25 -17.78 20.40 6.73
C SER A 25 -16.65 20.18 7.73
N LEU A 26 -16.71 20.91 8.84
CA LEU A 26 -15.68 20.86 9.87
C LEU A 26 -15.71 19.45 10.47
N LEU A 27 -14.80 18.59 10.00
CA LEU A 27 -14.66 17.25 10.53
C LEU A 27 -14.34 17.36 12.03
N PRO A 28 -15.00 16.58 12.91
CA PRO A 28 -14.66 16.56 14.32
C PRO A 28 -13.17 16.19 14.50
N LYS A 29 -12.39 17.07 15.12
CA LYS A 29 -10.96 16.82 15.40
C LYS A 29 -10.85 15.77 16.51
N ARG A 30 -10.83 14.50 16.10
CA ARG A 30 -10.77 13.33 16.97
C ARG A 30 -9.71 12.36 16.44
N ASP A 31 -9.13 11.61 17.34
CA ASP A 31 -8.04 10.68 17.07
C ASP A 31 -8.60 9.27 17.02
N PHE A 32 -8.41 8.57 15.90
CA PHE A 32 -8.90 7.22 15.68
C PHE A 32 -7.76 6.23 15.79
N THR A 33 -8.00 5.08 16.43
CA THR A 33 -7.07 3.96 16.35
C THR A 33 -7.48 3.06 15.20
N ILE A 34 -6.65 3.02 14.17
CA ILE A 34 -6.83 2.16 13.01
C ILE A 34 -5.99 0.91 13.23
N GLU A 35 -6.65 -0.24 13.22
CA GLU A 35 -6.02 -1.53 13.35
C GLU A 35 -6.10 -2.30 12.04
N VAL A 36 -5.02 -2.98 11.70
CA VAL A 36 -4.87 -3.73 10.46
C VAL A 36 -4.31 -5.09 10.77
N ARG A 37 -4.91 -6.12 10.17
CA ARG A 37 -4.43 -7.49 10.29
C ARG A 37 -4.61 -8.24 8.98
N GLN A 38 -3.79 -9.27 8.80
CA GLN A 38 -3.96 -10.22 7.72
C GLN A 38 -4.32 -11.58 8.32
N ILE A 39 -5.41 -12.18 7.84
CA ILE A 39 -5.85 -13.52 8.25
C ILE A 39 -5.86 -14.47 7.05
N GLU A 40 -5.71 -15.76 7.29
CA GLU A 40 -5.92 -16.79 6.27
C GLU A 40 -7.35 -17.35 6.43
N GLU A 41 -8.13 -17.29 5.36
CA GLU A 41 -9.48 -17.83 5.27
C GLU A 41 -9.43 -19.35 5.49
N GLY A 42 -10.26 -19.86 6.41
CA GLY A 42 -10.25 -21.28 6.82
C GLY A 42 -9.32 -21.63 7.98
N ARG A 43 -8.54 -20.66 8.50
CA ARG A 43 -7.67 -20.84 9.68
C ARG A 43 -8.27 -20.30 10.98
N GLU A 44 -9.53 -19.85 10.95
CA GLU A 44 -10.25 -19.30 12.10
C GLU A 44 -10.58 -20.36 13.17
N ALA A 45 -10.48 -21.65 12.83
CA ALA A 45 -10.60 -22.78 13.74
C ALA A 45 -9.39 -23.72 13.58
N GLY A 46 -8.55 -23.82 14.63
CA GLY A 46 -7.66 -24.94 14.94
C GLY A 46 -6.78 -25.54 13.83
N GLU A 47 -5.48 -25.29 13.94
CA GLU A 47 -4.37 -26.17 13.49
C GLU A 47 -4.56 -26.97 12.19
N SER A 48 -4.37 -26.33 11.04
CA SER A 48 -4.03 -27.04 9.80
C SER A 48 -2.50 -27.15 9.66
N TYR A 49 -1.95 -28.35 9.80
CA TYR A 49 -0.54 -28.65 9.56
C TYR A 49 -0.20 -28.46 8.06
N ARG A 50 0.80 -27.62 7.77
CA ARG A 50 1.38 -27.48 6.42
C ARG A 50 2.89 -27.74 6.50
N ALA A 51 3.36 -28.74 5.75
CA ALA A 51 4.79 -28.95 5.52
C ALA A 51 5.25 -28.09 4.34
N GLY A 52 6.14 -27.12 4.59
CA GLY A 52 6.75 -26.27 3.57
C GLY A 52 7.52 -25.10 4.18
N THR A 53 8.61 -24.66 3.55
CA THR A 53 9.51 -23.58 4.01
C THR A 53 8.96 -22.17 3.74
N HIS A 54 7.64 -22.01 3.56
CA HIS A 54 7.05 -20.71 3.31
C HIS A 54 7.10 -19.89 4.60
N SER A 55 7.93 -18.85 4.61
CA SER A 55 8.11 -17.96 5.76
C SER A 55 6.78 -17.30 6.10
N GLN A 56 6.02 -17.93 7.01
CA GLN A 56 4.77 -17.43 7.56
C GLN A 56 5.10 -16.19 8.38
N THR A 57 5.26 -15.06 7.70
CA THR A 57 5.14 -13.76 8.36
C THR A 57 3.67 -13.62 8.73
N GLN A 58 3.28 -14.22 9.85
CA GLN A 58 1.99 -13.96 10.46
C GLN A 58 1.99 -12.47 10.81
N TRP A 59 1.16 -11.69 10.13
CA TRP A 59 1.05 -10.28 10.49
C TRP A 59 0.37 -10.20 11.84
N VAL A 60 1.15 -9.90 12.87
CA VAL A 60 0.62 -9.41 14.15
C VAL A 60 -0.25 -8.19 13.83
N THR A 61 -1.41 -8.07 14.49
CA THR A 61 -2.25 -6.89 14.35
C THR A 61 -1.43 -5.64 14.61
N GLN A 62 -1.45 -4.71 13.67
CA GLN A 62 -0.76 -3.44 13.76
C GLN A 62 -1.76 -2.34 14.04
N SER A 63 -1.42 -1.40 14.92
CA SER A 63 -2.26 -0.26 15.26
C SER A 63 -1.57 1.06 14.92
N LEU A 64 -2.36 2.03 14.47
CA LEU A 64 -1.92 3.36 14.12
C LEU A 64 -2.97 4.37 14.62
N ASN A 65 -2.53 5.40 15.33
CA ASN A 65 -3.41 6.49 15.74
C ASN A 65 -3.37 7.62 14.70
N VAL A 66 -4.53 8.01 14.17
CA VAL A 66 -4.66 9.03 13.12
C VAL A 66 -5.80 9.97 13.43
N ARG A 67 -5.54 11.27 13.29
CA ARG A 67 -6.56 12.31 13.44
C ARG A 67 -7.52 12.33 12.25
N ASN A 68 -8.79 12.57 12.55
CA ASN A 68 -9.85 12.72 11.54
C ASN A 68 -9.49 13.80 10.51
N GLY A 69 -9.53 13.44 9.23
CA GLY A 69 -9.16 14.29 8.11
C GLY A 69 -7.65 14.36 7.82
N GLU A 70 -6.80 13.76 8.66
CA GLU A 70 -5.36 13.71 8.44
C GLU A 70 -4.92 12.39 7.80
N LYS A 71 -3.64 12.30 7.41
CA LYS A 71 -3.04 11.09 6.86
C LYS A 71 -2.13 10.46 7.91
N GLY A 72 -2.24 9.15 8.10
CA GLY A 72 -1.31 8.34 8.86
C GLY A 72 -0.67 7.28 7.98
N SER A 73 0.55 6.83 8.32
CA SER A 73 1.25 5.80 7.56
C SER A 73 1.84 4.72 8.46
N LEU A 74 1.74 3.47 8.02
CA LEU A 74 2.37 2.32 8.62
C LEU A 74 3.30 1.64 7.61
N LYS A 75 4.57 1.49 8.00
CA LYS A 75 5.62 0.90 7.15
C LYS A 75 6.12 -0.40 7.76
N GLY A 76 5.90 -1.49 7.05
CA GLY A 76 6.47 -2.80 7.33
C GLY A 76 7.45 -3.17 6.23
N GLN A 77 8.57 -2.44 6.14
CA GLN A 77 9.59 -2.62 5.10
C GLN A 77 10.90 -3.10 5.73
N ARG A 78 11.65 -3.95 5.03
CA ARG A 78 13.00 -4.37 5.39
C ARG A 78 13.90 -4.18 4.17
N SER A 79 15.09 -3.62 4.39
CA SER A 79 16.12 -3.52 3.36
C SER A 79 17.05 -4.73 3.49
N LEU A 80 17.11 -5.55 2.45
CA LEU A 80 17.93 -6.76 2.39
C LEU A 80 19.18 -6.47 1.55
N PRO A 81 20.39 -6.66 2.11
CA PRO A 81 21.62 -6.59 1.32
C PRO A 81 21.78 -7.90 0.55
N MET A 82 22.02 -7.80 -0.76
CA MET A 82 22.32 -8.94 -1.60
C MET A 82 23.65 -8.74 -2.32
N GLN A 83 24.52 -9.72 -2.18
CA GLN A 83 25.78 -9.78 -2.92
C GLN A 83 25.53 -10.54 -4.23
N TRP A 84 25.69 -9.84 -5.34
CA TRP A 84 25.58 -10.38 -6.68
C TRP A 84 26.97 -10.63 -7.28
N VAL A 85 27.11 -11.70 -8.06
CA VAL A 85 28.36 -12.05 -8.73
C VAL A 85 28.09 -12.14 -10.22
N GLN A 86 28.49 -11.10 -10.96
CA GLN A 86 28.40 -11.07 -12.41
C GLN A 86 29.73 -11.59 -13.00
N SER A 87 29.66 -12.70 -13.72
CA SER A 87 30.83 -13.30 -14.36
C SER A 87 30.85 -12.91 -15.84
N VAL A 88 31.68 -11.94 -16.25
CA VAL A 88 32.03 -11.85 -17.68
C VAL A 88 33.35 -11.12 -17.89
N GLN A 89 34.30 -11.78 -18.55
CA GLN A 89 34.72 -11.53 -19.94
C GLN A 89 36.16 -12.02 -20.13
N SER A 90 36.34 -13.06 -20.95
CA SER A 90 37.66 -13.55 -21.33
C SER A 90 38.26 -12.52 -22.30
N GLN A 91 39.22 -11.72 -21.84
CA GLN A 91 39.94 -10.81 -22.73
C GLN A 91 41.15 -11.57 -23.28
N SER A 92 41.09 -11.90 -24.58
CA SER A 92 42.19 -12.54 -25.29
C SER A 92 43.13 -11.44 -25.81
N THR A 93 44.26 -11.21 -25.14
CA THR A 93 45.33 -10.37 -25.70
C THR A 93 46.32 -11.27 -26.42
N GLY A 94 46.31 -11.20 -27.75
CA GLY A 94 47.27 -11.88 -28.61
C GLY A 94 48.33 -10.91 -29.13
N ILE A 95 49.60 -11.27 -29.00
CA ILE A 95 50.70 -10.57 -29.69
C ILE A 95 51.15 -11.48 -30.83
N ALA A 96 50.96 -11.04 -32.06
CA ALA A 96 51.39 -11.78 -33.26
C ALA A 96 52.72 -11.20 -33.78
N GLY A 97 53.80 -11.97 -33.66
CA GLY A 97 55.08 -11.71 -34.31
C GLY A 97 55.34 -12.73 -35.43
N PRO A 98 56.29 -12.47 -36.35
CA PRO A 98 56.50 -13.29 -37.56
C PRO A 98 56.83 -14.78 -37.30
N SER A 99 57.21 -15.15 -36.08
CA SER A 99 57.72 -16.51 -35.77
C SER A 99 57.11 -17.15 -34.50
N ALA A 100 56.22 -16.45 -33.78
CA ALA A 100 55.54 -17.02 -32.60
C ALA A 100 54.27 -16.22 -32.26
N ALA A 101 53.22 -16.93 -31.87
CA ALA A 101 51.98 -16.37 -31.33
C ALA A 101 51.81 -16.79 -29.87
N ALA A 102 51.60 -15.83 -28.98
CA ALA A 102 51.25 -16.07 -27.58
C ALA A 102 49.88 -15.43 -27.30
N SER A 103 49.00 -16.19 -26.66
CA SER A 103 47.67 -15.75 -26.24
C SER A 103 47.47 -16.02 -24.75
N SER A 104 47.14 -14.99 -23.97
CA SER A 104 46.67 -15.17 -22.58
C SER A 104 45.17 -14.88 -22.50
N THR A 105 44.45 -15.71 -21.74
CA THR A 105 43.03 -15.51 -21.45
C THR A 105 42.88 -15.22 -19.96
N SER A 106 42.42 -14.02 -19.62
CA SER A 106 42.13 -13.63 -18.24
C SER A 106 40.62 -13.56 -18.05
N ALA A 107 40.09 -14.23 -17.02
CA ALA A 107 38.69 -14.15 -16.63
C ALA A 107 38.57 -13.33 -15.35
N ALA A 108 37.72 -12.31 -15.36
CA ALA A 108 37.41 -11.48 -14.20
C ALA A 108 35.96 -11.71 -13.75
N THR A 109 35.75 -11.72 -12.43
CA THR A 109 34.43 -11.82 -11.80
C THR A 109 34.15 -10.52 -11.08
N THR A 110 33.06 -9.83 -11.47
CA THR A 110 32.63 -8.58 -10.82
C THR A 110 31.62 -8.92 -9.73
N GLN A 111 31.91 -8.53 -8.49
CA GLN A 111 30.97 -8.66 -7.37
C GLN A 111 30.36 -7.29 -7.07
N THR A 112 29.04 -7.22 -6.88
CA THR A 112 28.33 -5.97 -6.57
C THR A 112 27.36 -6.21 -5.43
N LEU A 113 27.39 -5.33 -4.42
CA LEU A 113 26.44 -5.33 -3.32
C LEU A 113 25.27 -4.41 -3.68
N GLN A 114 24.05 -4.94 -3.65
CA GLN A 114 22.84 -4.17 -3.90
C GLN A 114 21.82 -4.34 -2.77
N TRP A 115 21.18 -3.24 -2.40
CA TRP A 115 20.11 -3.21 -1.41
C TRP A 115 18.75 -3.33 -2.09
N PHE A 116 17.92 -4.21 -1.57
CA PHE A 116 16.54 -4.41 -2.03
C PHE A 116 15.57 -4.12 -0.90
N ASP A 117 14.56 -3.28 -1.16
CA ASP A 117 13.46 -3.08 -0.22
C ASP A 117 12.35 -4.10 -0.48
N VAL A 118 11.99 -4.84 0.56
CA VAL A 118 10.89 -5.81 0.55
C VAL A 118 9.92 -5.45 1.68
N GLY A 119 8.62 -5.45 1.39
CA GLY A 119 7.57 -5.25 2.39
C GLY A 119 6.42 -4.39 1.89
N GLN A 120 5.73 -3.71 2.81
CA GLN A 120 4.62 -2.82 2.47
C GLN A 120 4.64 -1.47 3.17
N ASN A 121 3.96 -0.52 2.53
CA ASN A 121 3.61 0.77 3.08
C ASN A 121 2.10 0.95 2.97
N LEU A 122 1.44 1.27 4.09
CA LEU A 122 0.01 1.52 4.16
C LEU A 122 -0.20 2.97 4.62
N VAL A 123 -0.88 3.77 3.81
CA VAL A 123 -1.31 5.12 4.16
C VAL A 123 -2.82 5.12 4.30
N VAL A 124 -3.32 5.75 5.36
CA VAL A 124 -4.74 5.81 5.67
C VAL A 124 -5.15 7.23 5.99
N SER A 125 -6.35 7.62 5.56
CA SER A 125 -6.97 8.90 5.92
C SER A 125 -8.43 8.69 6.32
N PRO A 126 -8.74 8.72 7.64
CA PRO A 126 -10.11 8.60 8.10
C PRO A 126 -10.87 9.91 7.89
N LYS A 127 -12.10 9.82 7.39
CA LYS A 127 -13.05 10.94 7.26
C LYS A 127 -14.35 10.53 7.90
N TRP A 128 -14.61 11.09 9.09
CA TRP A 128 -15.79 10.79 9.88
C TRP A 128 -16.64 12.04 10.12
N PRO A 129 -17.92 12.04 9.71
CA PRO A 129 -18.80 13.19 9.88
C PRO A 129 -19.35 13.34 11.32
N GLY A 130 -19.02 12.43 12.24
CA GLY A 130 -19.49 12.47 13.63
C GLY A 130 -20.73 11.62 13.92
N GLY A 131 -21.03 11.45 15.20
CA GLY A 131 -22.25 10.79 15.69
C GLY A 131 -22.22 9.27 15.55
N ARG A 132 -23.24 8.69 14.91
CA ARG A 132 -23.34 7.23 14.66
C ARG A 132 -23.14 6.87 13.19
N LYS A 133 -22.59 7.81 12.41
CA LYS A 133 -22.36 7.60 10.99
C LYS A 133 -21.12 6.75 10.77
N ASP A 134 -21.13 5.98 9.71
CA ASP A 134 -19.96 5.22 9.28
C ASP A 134 -18.81 6.14 8.90
N LEU A 135 -17.60 5.62 9.04
CA LEU A 135 -16.36 6.33 8.72
C LEU A 135 -15.94 5.98 7.29
N ALA A 136 -15.65 7.00 6.48
CA ALA A 136 -15.03 6.80 5.18
C ALA A 136 -13.51 6.74 5.37
N LEU A 137 -12.89 5.62 5.00
CA LEU A 137 -11.45 5.42 5.09
C LEU A 137 -10.85 5.39 3.70
N GLU A 138 -10.01 6.38 3.40
CA GLU A 138 -9.15 6.36 2.21
C GLU A 138 -7.90 5.57 2.54
N ILE A 139 -7.52 4.65 1.65
CA ILE A 139 -6.44 3.68 1.85
C ILE A 139 -5.56 3.67 0.62
N GLU A 140 -4.25 3.81 0.82
CA GLU A 140 -3.23 3.58 -0.18
C GLU A 140 -2.27 2.51 0.32
N LEU A 141 -2.20 1.38 -0.39
CA LEU A 141 -1.32 0.28 -0.09
C LEU A 141 -0.26 0.17 -1.19
N GLU A 142 1.00 0.13 -0.77
CA GLU A 142 2.14 -0.14 -1.63
C GLU A 142 2.84 -1.41 -1.16
N ARG A 143 3.16 -2.29 -2.11
CA ARG A 143 3.98 -3.49 -1.87
C ARG A 143 5.24 -3.42 -2.70
N PHE A 144 6.35 -3.81 -2.09
CA PHE A 144 7.67 -3.94 -2.69
C PHE A 144 8.07 -5.40 -2.59
N ASP A 145 8.31 -6.03 -3.73
CA ASP A 145 8.72 -7.42 -3.83
C ASP A 145 9.96 -7.52 -4.72
N MET A 146 10.83 -8.49 -4.43
CA MET A 146 11.93 -8.83 -5.31
C MET A 146 11.44 -9.80 -6.40
N VAL A 147 11.87 -9.58 -7.64
CA VAL A 147 11.61 -10.48 -8.75
C VAL A 147 12.89 -11.26 -9.02
N ASP A 148 12.84 -12.56 -8.79
CA ASP A 148 13.93 -13.45 -9.15
C ASP A 148 14.13 -13.45 -10.66
N SER A 149 15.34 -13.15 -11.09
CA SER A 149 15.79 -13.27 -12.48
C SER A 149 16.32 -14.68 -12.72
N THR A 150 15.80 -15.36 -13.74
CA THR A 150 16.35 -16.63 -14.21
C THR A 150 17.51 -16.35 -15.16
N HIS A 151 18.75 -16.28 -14.64
CA HIS A 151 20.09 -16.21 -15.28
C HIS A 151 20.98 -15.15 -14.60
N ALA A 152 22.21 -14.96 -15.09
CA ALA A 152 23.27 -14.10 -14.54
C ALA A 152 22.94 -12.58 -14.46
N ASP A 153 21.68 -12.21 -14.63
CA ASP A 153 21.16 -10.86 -14.50
C ASP A 153 20.73 -10.56 -13.07
N LEU A 154 20.98 -9.33 -12.63
CA LEU A 154 20.60 -8.81 -11.33
C LEU A 154 19.07 -8.94 -11.09
N PRO A 155 18.61 -9.40 -9.91
CA PRO A 155 17.20 -9.48 -9.59
C PRO A 155 16.54 -8.10 -9.66
N GLY A 156 15.33 -8.07 -10.19
CA GLY A 156 14.54 -6.85 -10.31
C GLY A 156 13.82 -6.51 -9.01
N GLN A 157 13.38 -5.27 -8.87
CA GLN A 157 12.44 -4.87 -7.83
C GLN A 157 11.09 -4.54 -8.47
N SER A 158 10.02 -5.13 -7.97
CA SER A 158 8.65 -4.80 -8.38
C SER A 158 7.96 -3.97 -7.29
N ARG A 159 7.20 -2.98 -7.73
CA ARG A 159 6.34 -2.16 -6.87
C ARG A 159 4.90 -2.26 -7.37
N ARG A 160 3.97 -2.51 -6.44
CA ARG A 160 2.53 -2.53 -6.71
C ARG A 160 1.85 -1.52 -5.81
N ARG A 161 0.95 -0.69 -6.36
CA ARG A 161 0.17 0.31 -5.61
C ARG A 161 -1.32 0.09 -5.84
N VAL A 162 -2.10 0.15 -4.77
CA VAL A 162 -3.56 0.10 -4.80
C VAL A 162 -4.09 1.25 -3.95
N SER A 163 -5.03 2.01 -4.49
CA SER A 163 -5.75 3.05 -3.75
C SER A 163 -7.24 2.73 -3.77
N THR A 164 -7.87 2.80 -2.60
CA THR A 164 -9.30 2.52 -2.44
C THR A 164 -9.90 3.38 -1.34
N THR A 165 -11.21 3.63 -1.40
CA THR A 165 -11.97 4.25 -0.33
C THR A 165 -13.05 3.29 0.12
N VAL A 166 -13.12 3.03 1.43
CA VAL A 166 -14.07 2.07 2.00
C VAL A 166 -14.87 2.75 3.10
N THR A 167 -16.18 2.52 3.12
CA THR A 167 -17.05 2.92 4.22
C THR A 167 -17.09 1.81 5.27
N LEU A 168 -16.74 2.16 6.51
CA LEU A 168 -16.53 1.21 7.59
C LEU A 168 -17.40 1.56 8.80
N PRO A 169 -18.13 0.58 9.37
CA PRO A 169 -18.68 0.71 10.72
C PRO A 169 -17.55 0.80 11.74
N LEU A 170 -17.74 1.64 12.76
CA LEU A 170 -16.78 1.76 13.86
C LEU A 170 -16.76 0.48 14.71
N ASN A 171 -15.58 0.16 15.25
CA ASN A 171 -15.32 -0.97 16.15
C ASN A 171 -15.56 -2.37 15.54
N GLN A 172 -15.65 -2.50 14.22
CA GLN A 172 -15.85 -3.78 13.53
C GLN A 172 -14.70 -4.09 12.57
N TRP A 173 -14.35 -5.37 12.45
CA TRP A 173 -13.41 -5.84 11.44
C TRP A 173 -14.10 -5.96 10.09
N VAL A 174 -13.54 -5.33 9.07
CA VAL A 174 -14.04 -5.38 7.70
C VAL A 174 -12.93 -5.81 6.77
N THR A 175 -13.22 -6.75 5.88
CA THR A 175 -12.30 -7.19 4.83
C THR A 175 -12.26 -6.15 3.71
N ILE A 176 -11.08 -5.59 3.45
CA ILE A 176 -10.87 -4.56 2.40
C ILE A 176 -10.16 -5.09 1.16
N ALA A 177 -9.47 -6.24 1.29
CA ALA A 177 -8.81 -6.91 0.19
C ALA A 177 -8.70 -8.41 0.46
N ALA A 178 -8.64 -9.19 -0.61
CA ALA A 178 -8.38 -10.63 -0.55
C ALA A 178 -7.36 -11.01 -1.63
N THR A 179 -6.48 -11.96 -1.32
CA THR A 179 -5.47 -12.50 -2.24
C THR A 179 -5.45 -14.02 -2.17
N GLY A 180 -5.18 -14.70 -3.28
CA GLY A 180 -5.26 -16.17 -3.38
C GLY A 180 -6.61 -16.67 -3.89
N LYS A 181 -6.70 -17.99 -4.14
CA LYS A 181 -7.91 -18.64 -4.65
C LYS A 181 -8.92 -18.87 -3.52
N SER A 182 -10.19 -18.56 -3.77
CA SER A 182 -11.27 -18.86 -2.82
C SER A 182 -11.33 -20.36 -2.52
N ALA A 183 -11.58 -20.71 -1.27
CA ALA A 183 -11.85 -22.10 -0.92
C ALA A 183 -13.03 -22.62 -1.77
N ALA A 184 -12.90 -23.85 -2.27
CA ALA A 184 -13.95 -24.47 -3.06
C ALA A 184 -15.23 -24.61 -2.20
N PRO A 185 -16.44 -24.40 -2.77
CA PRO A 185 -17.69 -24.54 -2.03
C PRO A 185 -17.81 -25.91 -1.33
N ALA A 186 -18.42 -25.94 -0.15
CA ALA A 186 -18.69 -27.18 0.57
C ALA A 186 -19.41 -28.20 -0.35
N GLY A 187 -18.85 -29.40 -0.48
CA GLY A 187 -19.37 -30.44 -1.38
C GLY A 187 -18.69 -30.53 -2.76
N SER A 188 -17.70 -29.67 -3.04
CA SER A 188 -16.85 -29.82 -4.24
C SER A 188 -15.50 -30.42 -3.87
N TYR A 189 -15.19 -31.58 -4.46
CA TYR A 189 -13.89 -32.23 -4.34
C TYR A 189 -13.09 -31.98 -5.61
N SER A 190 -12.12 -31.07 -5.54
CA SER A 190 -11.18 -30.80 -6.63
C SER A 190 -9.80 -31.33 -6.25
N SER A 191 -9.19 -32.14 -7.12
CA SER A 191 -7.80 -32.63 -6.93
C SER A 191 -6.73 -31.57 -7.21
N GLU A 192 -7.12 -30.36 -7.60
CA GLU A 192 -6.21 -29.22 -7.65
C GLU A 192 -5.85 -28.81 -6.22
N SER A 193 -4.73 -29.31 -5.71
CA SER A 193 -4.16 -28.84 -4.46
C SER A 193 -3.87 -27.34 -4.57
N SER A 194 -4.80 -26.51 -4.07
CA SER A 194 -4.59 -25.08 -3.93
C SER A 194 -3.48 -24.86 -2.89
N THR A 195 -2.25 -24.68 -3.37
CA THR A 195 -1.07 -24.49 -2.52
C THR A 195 -1.12 -23.18 -1.73
N GLU A 196 -1.97 -22.23 -2.14
CA GLU A 196 -2.08 -20.92 -1.51
C GLU A 196 -3.45 -20.72 -0.84
N ALA A 197 -3.46 -20.57 0.48
CA ALA A 197 -4.67 -20.20 1.23
C ALA A 197 -5.06 -18.76 0.90
N ARG A 198 -6.37 -18.50 0.79
CA ARG A 198 -6.88 -17.13 0.59
C ARG A 198 -6.54 -16.29 1.82
N ARG A 199 -5.84 -15.19 1.61
CA ARG A 199 -5.45 -14.23 2.64
C ARG A 199 -6.35 -13.01 2.56
N LEU A 200 -6.95 -12.64 3.69
CA LEU A 200 -7.85 -11.49 3.82
C LEU A 200 -7.12 -10.39 4.58
N LEU A 201 -7.12 -9.18 4.01
CA LEU A 201 -6.69 -7.98 4.69
C LEU A 201 -7.91 -7.35 5.36
N GLN A 202 -7.87 -7.24 6.68
CA GLN A 202 -8.95 -6.69 7.47
C GLN A 202 -8.51 -5.40 8.16
N VAL A 203 -9.43 -4.46 8.25
CA VAL A 203 -9.25 -3.20 8.96
C VAL A 203 -10.38 -3.02 9.96
N ARG A 204 -10.02 -2.48 11.13
CA ARG A 204 -10.96 -2.02 12.14
C ARG A 204 -10.58 -0.61 12.54
N VAL A 205 -11.58 0.26 12.68
CA VAL A 205 -11.37 1.61 13.19
C VAL A 205 -12.06 1.75 14.52
N LEU A 206 -11.28 1.97 15.57
CA LEU A 206 -11.78 2.22 16.91
C LEU A 206 -12.13 3.68 17.05
N ALA A 207 -13.32 3.94 17.56
CA ALA A 207 -13.77 5.28 17.88
C ALA A 207 -12.85 5.94 18.94
N PRO A 208 -12.70 7.29 18.91
CA PRO A 208 -12.02 8.06 19.95
C PRO A 208 -12.62 7.88 21.34
#